data_AF-A0A1L9B3U0-F1
#
_entry.id   AF-A0A1L9B3U0-F1
#
_cell.length_a   1.000
_cell.length_b   1.000
_cell.length_c   1.000
_cell.angle_alpha   90.00
_cell.angle_beta   90.00
_cell.angle_gamma   90.00
#
_symmetry.space_group_name_H-M   'P 1'
#
loop_
_entity.id
_entity.type
_entity.pdbx_description
1 polymer ?
#
loop_
_entity_poly.entity_id
_entity_poly.type
_entity_poly.pdbx_seq_one_letter_code
_entity_poly.pdbx_strand_id
1 'polypeptide(L)'
;MRMASQRVKTSARIATVPVLLSLLTSGTGCGDAGPGDTAEGPGTPLVSVTAAASDANLYDSFTRANSANLGSLEQGGQAWKFIPSGVTWGVTVGRAYLLTDDGTWYDHYATVSATADVRVLVTLSTLGQYSGLTFRFVDRANCWKLATDTAAGKYYLTKYVGGTQTFPLQINQAPVAGDVLEVRTSGNRIDVYINGVFKGGVNDATHQTAVRVGLLGSQDNLARFDEFRVYTTPGTRDATLQPFRSDSVWNLPIGKSATYADTTDPATRDFIGTSVNGVNITTWANWDTYSHPITLASSSDPWATVTDYNDSWRSGTYYVPATAAIAAGSDKHMHVINPERTFIDEAWSTTRQSTTAYRVGRHHKIDLYGNGTGPQNGVRAYGGSAIGGLIRAWETTPTHPKYTGRIQHPLAVAVDRAQLYYSSGASGYDANGYGTAKGYVWPATEQDWGSETTYKGQVPMGAYFAIPPSVDITALGLTAEGRMVAQALQDYGAYVTDATGGCVAFYVEPTAPSSFVNNLRRDLPLIRSKMRRVTNNSSSTPNAPGERRVPMVPSLAPSP
;
A
#
# COMPACT_ATOMS: atom_id res chain seq x y z
N MET A 1 -5.10 0.59 -59.73
CA MET A 1 -5.09 -0.39 -60.85
C MET A 1 -4.96 -1.78 -60.25
N ARG A 2 -5.80 -2.71 -60.68
CA ARG A 2 -6.16 -4.00 -60.06
C ARG A 2 -5.09 -5.11 -60.25
N MET A 3 -5.05 -6.07 -59.32
CA MET A 3 -5.07 -7.55 -59.47
C MET A 3 -4.61 -8.15 -58.13
N ALA A 4 -5.39 -8.80 -57.26
CA ALA A 4 -6.37 -9.90 -57.36
C ALA A 4 -5.76 -11.25 -57.78
N SER A 5 -5.59 -12.15 -56.81
CA SER A 5 -5.50 -13.61 -57.02
C SER A 5 -6.08 -14.33 -55.79
N GLN A 6 -7.25 -14.95 -56.00
CA GLN A 6 -7.92 -15.93 -55.16
C GLN A 6 -7.61 -17.34 -55.71
N ARG A 7 -7.54 -18.35 -54.82
CA ARG A 7 -8.05 -19.73 -54.99
C ARG A 7 -7.79 -20.50 -53.68
N VAL A 8 -8.54 -21.51 -53.23
CA VAL A 8 -9.94 -21.96 -53.29
C VAL A 8 -10.01 -23.07 -52.20
N LYS A 9 -11.18 -23.21 -51.56
CA LYS A 9 -11.50 -24.20 -50.51
C LYS A 9 -11.53 -25.63 -51.05
N THR A 10 -11.26 -26.61 -50.19
CA THR A 10 -11.94 -27.91 -50.21
C THR A 10 -12.40 -28.27 -48.79
N SER A 11 -13.62 -28.80 -48.74
CA SER A 11 -14.42 -29.17 -47.58
C SER A 11 -14.71 -30.66 -47.70
N ALA A 12 -14.65 -31.40 -46.60
CA ALA A 12 -15.31 -32.70 -46.48
C ALA A 12 -15.84 -32.85 -45.04
N ARG A 13 -17.17 -32.90 -44.93
CA ARG A 13 -17.96 -33.34 -43.77
C ARG A 13 -18.30 -34.84 -43.93
N ILE A 14 -18.89 -35.40 -42.85
CA ILE A 14 -19.72 -36.63 -42.69
C ILE A 14 -19.04 -37.53 -41.61
N ALA A 15 -19.65 -38.00 -40.51
CA ALA A 15 -21.02 -37.96 -40.00
C ALA A 15 -21.08 -38.18 -38.47
N THR A 16 -22.18 -37.70 -37.87
CA THR A 16 -22.85 -38.08 -36.61
C THR A 16 -23.24 -39.57 -36.59
N VAL A 17 -23.61 -40.27 -35.50
CA VAL A 17 -24.66 -40.04 -34.47
C VAL A 17 -24.44 -41.01 -33.25
N PRO A 18 -25.31 -41.09 -32.20
CA PRO A 18 -24.93 -41.06 -30.77
C PRO A 18 -25.15 -42.44 -30.08
N VAL A 19 -25.09 -42.54 -28.74
CA VAL A 19 -25.92 -43.52 -27.98
C VAL A 19 -25.84 -43.29 -26.45
N LEU A 20 -27.06 -43.17 -25.91
CA LEU A 20 -27.64 -43.51 -24.60
C LEU A 20 -27.16 -42.91 -23.26
N LEU A 21 -28.12 -42.13 -22.73
CA LEU A 21 -28.55 -41.97 -21.35
C LEU A 21 -28.88 -43.30 -20.65
N SER A 22 -28.61 -43.41 -19.34
CA SER A 22 -29.30 -44.35 -18.44
C SER A 22 -29.45 -43.72 -17.04
N LEU A 23 -30.70 -43.43 -16.68
CA LEU A 23 -31.22 -43.26 -15.33
C LEU A 23 -31.80 -44.60 -14.84
N LEU A 24 -31.75 -44.84 -13.52
CA LEU A 24 -32.68 -45.61 -12.64
C LEU A 24 -31.85 -46.01 -11.38
N THR A 25 -31.94 -45.36 -10.21
CA THR A 25 -32.97 -45.32 -9.13
C THR A 25 -33.21 -46.60 -8.33
N SER A 26 -33.55 -46.37 -7.05
CA SER A 26 -34.05 -47.23 -5.96
C SER A 26 -32.98 -47.61 -4.92
N GLY A 27 -33.17 -47.47 -3.61
CA GLY A 27 -34.27 -47.02 -2.74
C GLY A 27 -33.70 -47.02 -1.29
N THR A 28 -34.09 -46.13 -0.37
CA THR A 28 -35.28 -46.09 0.51
C THR A 28 -34.88 -46.27 1.98
N GLY A 29 -35.45 -45.43 2.85
CA GLY A 29 -35.33 -45.47 4.32
C GLY A 29 -35.24 -44.05 4.91
N CYS A 30 -36.28 -43.20 4.84
CA CYS A 30 -37.50 -43.14 5.67
C CYS A 30 -37.23 -42.88 7.17
N GLY A 31 -37.76 -41.75 7.66
CA GLY A 31 -37.81 -41.36 9.08
C GLY A 31 -38.34 -39.94 9.22
N ASP A 32 -39.67 -39.83 9.34
CA ASP A 32 -40.51 -38.65 9.19
C ASP A 32 -40.32 -37.52 10.22
N ALA A 33 -40.78 -36.33 9.82
CA ALA A 33 -41.15 -35.21 10.67
C ALA A 33 -42.65 -35.28 11.03
N GLY A 34 -42.99 -34.91 12.27
CA GLY A 34 -44.36 -34.65 12.70
C GLY A 34 -44.40 -33.85 14.01
N PRO A 35 -45.44 -33.01 14.24
CA PRO A 35 -45.30 -31.71 14.91
C PRO A 35 -45.88 -31.66 16.34
N GLY A 36 -45.50 -30.63 17.10
CA GLY A 36 -46.15 -30.30 18.38
C GLY A 36 -45.51 -29.10 19.09
N ASP A 37 -46.33 -28.07 19.31
CA ASP A 37 -46.03 -26.81 19.99
C ASP A 37 -45.75 -26.91 21.50
N THR A 38 -45.19 -25.81 22.02
CA THR A 38 -45.17 -25.28 23.41
C THR A 38 -44.02 -25.68 24.34
N ALA A 39 -43.16 -24.71 24.67
CA ALA A 39 -43.07 -24.06 26.00
C ALA A 39 -41.79 -23.19 26.12
N GLU A 40 -41.96 -21.96 26.61
CA GLU A 40 -40.90 -21.04 27.02
C GLU A 40 -40.17 -21.48 28.30
N GLY A 41 -38.88 -21.14 28.37
CA GLY A 41 -38.13 -20.83 29.61
C GLY A 41 -37.01 -21.80 30.02
N PRO A 42 -36.03 -21.36 30.82
CA PRO A 42 -35.10 -20.25 30.57
C PRO A 42 -33.63 -20.72 30.63
N GLY A 43 -32.73 -19.92 30.05
CA GLY A 43 -31.33 -19.87 30.51
C GLY A 43 -30.34 -20.85 29.87
N THR A 44 -29.95 -20.60 28.63
CA THR A 44 -28.57 -20.86 28.20
C THR A 44 -27.75 -19.59 28.39
N PRO A 45 -26.62 -19.61 29.11
CA PRO A 45 -25.75 -18.46 29.23
C PRO A 45 -25.29 -18.06 27.82
N LEU A 46 -25.44 -16.78 27.50
CA LEU A 46 -24.81 -16.17 26.35
C LEU A 46 -23.33 -16.51 26.40
N VAL A 47 -22.88 -17.31 25.43
CA VAL A 47 -21.46 -17.43 25.11
C VAL A 47 -21.01 -16.01 24.81
N SER A 48 -20.25 -15.43 25.73
CA SER A 48 -19.57 -14.16 25.54
C SER A 48 -18.62 -14.34 24.35
N VAL A 49 -19.08 -13.92 23.18
CA VAL A 49 -18.22 -13.71 22.03
C VAL A 49 -17.28 -12.60 22.47
N THR A 50 -16.07 -12.95 22.89
CA THR A 50 -14.98 -11.99 23.02
C THR A 50 -14.89 -11.29 21.67
N ALA A 51 -15.29 -10.01 21.62
CA ALA A 51 -15.11 -9.17 20.45
C ALA A 51 -13.65 -9.30 20.03
N ALA A 52 -13.41 -9.66 18.76
CA ALA A 52 -12.06 -9.74 18.24
C ALA A 52 -11.37 -8.39 18.48
N ALA A 53 -10.14 -8.42 19.01
CA ALA A 53 -9.36 -7.21 19.22
C ALA A 53 -9.21 -6.45 17.89
N SER A 54 -9.34 -5.12 17.96
CA SER A 54 -9.16 -4.25 16.80
C SER A 54 -7.69 -4.28 16.33
N ASP A 55 -7.46 -4.08 15.04
CA ASP A 55 -6.11 -3.94 14.47
C ASP A 55 -5.46 -2.58 14.80
N ALA A 56 -6.22 -1.64 15.38
CA ALA A 56 -5.75 -0.33 15.80
C ALA A 56 -5.02 -0.37 17.15
N ASN A 57 -4.00 0.48 17.36
CA ASN A 57 -3.30 0.57 18.64
C ASN A 57 -4.21 1.10 19.75
N LEU A 58 -5.04 2.09 19.42
CA LEU A 58 -6.07 2.63 20.30
C LEU A 58 -7.43 2.44 19.61
N TYR A 59 -8.40 1.90 20.35
CA TYR A 59 -9.70 1.58 19.79
C TYR A 59 -10.82 1.79 20.80
N ASP A 60 -11.95 2.29 20.32
CA ASP A 60 -13.18 2.38 21.07
C ASP A 60 -14.38 2.18 20.12
N SER A 61 -15.12 1.08 20.30
CA SER A 61 -16.38 0.84 19.58
C SER A 61 -17.55 1.63 20.17
N PHE A 62 -17.42 2.09 21.42
CA PHE A 62 -18.51 2.67 22.20
C PHE A 62 -19.74 1.77 22.37
N THR A 63 -19.64 0.46 22.13
CA THR A 63 -20.76 -0.50 22.24
C THR A 63 -21.14 -0.84 23.68
N ARG A 64 -20.39 -0.32 24.65
CA ARG A 64 -20.70 -0.39 26.09
C ARG A 64 -22.07 0.21 26.44
N ALA A 65 -22.58 -0.16 27.61
CA ALA A 65 -23.88 0.29 28.11
C ALA A 65 -23.98 1.82 28.21
N ASN A 66 -25.21 2.34 28.10
CA ASN A 66 -25.48 3.77 28.20
C ASN A 66 -24.89 4.36 29.48
N SER A 67 -24.18 5.47 29.34
CA SER A 67 -23.43 6.09 30.43
C SER A 67 -23.27 7.59 30.19
N ALA A 68 -23.37 8.37 31.26
CA ALA A 68 -23.05 9.80 31.27
C ALA A 68 -21.53 10.08 31.30
N ASN A 69 -20.72 9.04 31.11
CA ASN A 69 -19.26 9.12 31.06
C ASN A 69 -18.74 8.23 29.92
N LEU A 70 -17.86 8.79 29.09
CA LEU A 70 -17.22 8.09 28.00
C LEU A 70 -16.25 7.01 28.50
N GLY A 71 -15.66 7.14 29.69
CA GLY A 71 -14.79 6.14 30.29
C GLY A 71 -13.38 6.10 29.68
N SER A 72 -12.86 4.88 29.51
CA SER A 72 -11.56 4.63 28.85
C SER A 72 -11.77 3.89 27.53
N LEU A 73 -10.77 3.97 26.65
CA LEU A 73 -10.71 3.20 25.42
C LEU A 73 -10.78 1.69 25.70
N GLU A 74 -11.45 0.96 24.82
CA GLU A 74 -11.56 -0.50 24.87
C GLU A 74 -10.22 -1.18 24.55
N GLN A 75 -9.41 -0.59 23.66
CA GLN A 75 -8.03 -0.99 23.40
C GLN A 75 -7.08 0.18 23.64
N GLY A 76 -5.94 -0.09 24.29
CA GLY A 76 -4.95 0.91 24.67
C GLY A 76 -5.16 1.51 26.06
N GLY A 77 -6.32 1.30 26.69
CA GLY A 77 -6.58 1.55 28.12
C GLY A 77 -6.50 3.01 28.58
N GLN A 78 -6.47 3.98 27.65
CA GLN A 78 -6.38 5.40 28.01
C GLN A 78 -7.75 5.97 28.37
N ALA A 79 -7.80 6.80 29.42
CA ALA A 79 -8.98 7.59 29.73
C ALA A 79 -9.13 8.76 28.76
N TRP A 80 -10.37 9.05 28.35
CA TRP A 80 -10.68 10.23 27.54
C TRP A 80 -10.49 11.52 28.35
N LYS A 81 -9.93 12.54 27.71
CA LYS A 81 -9.76 13.89 28.29
C LYS A 81 -10.65 14.89 27.56
N PHE A 82 -11.47 15.62 28.32
CA PHE A 82 -12.44 16.56 27.79
C PHE A 82 -11.93 18.01 27.82
N ILE A 83 -12.18 18.75 26.74
CA ILE A 83 -11.81 20.15 26.59
C ILE A 83 -13.00 20.93 26.05
N PRO A 84 -13.36 22.08 26.67
CA PRO A 84 -12.80 22.63 27.90
C PRO A 84 -13.18 21.81 29.14
N SER A 85 -12.58 22.12 30.29
CA SER A 85 -12.96 21.49 31.56
C SER A 85 -14.43 21.76 31.89
N GLY A 86 -15.15 20.75 32.37
CA GLY A 86 -16.56 20.89 32.77
C GLY A 86 -17.56 20.33 31.76
N VAL A 87 -17.13 20.09 30.51
CA VAL A 87 -17.96 19.37 29.53
C VAL A 87 -17.94 17.88 29.80
N THR A 88 -19.04 17.20 29.48
CA THR A 88 -19.17 15.75 29.65
C THR A 88 -19.48 15.08 28.34
N TRP A 89 -18.90 13.90 28.15
CA TRP A 89 -19.16 13.03 27.02
C TRP A 89 -19.69 11.70 27.55
N GLY A 90 -20.64 11.13 26.84
CA GLY A 90 -21.30 9.89 27.22
C GLY A 90 -21.35 8.87 26.10
N VAL A 91 -21.91 7.72 26.42
CA VAL A 91 -22.30 6.68 25.46
C VAL A 91 -23.81 6.52 25.53
N THR A 92 -24.47 6.54 24.38
CA THR A 92 -25.91 6.26 24.26
C THR A 92 -26.17 5.41 23.03
N VAL A 93 -26.87 4.29 23.22
CA VAL A 93 -27.23 3.32 22.17
C VAL A 93 -26.01 2.90 21.34
N GLY A 94 -24.91 2.61 22.04
CA GLY A 94 -23.65 2.17 21.42
C GLY A 94 -22.89 3.27 20.67
N ARG A 95 -23.18 4.56 20.91
CA ARG A 95 -22.54 5.69 20.23
C ARG A 95 -22.02 6.71 21.24
N ALA A 96 -20.82 7.22 21.01
CA ALA A 96 -20.31 8.35 21.77
C ALA A 96 -21.00 9.65 21.38
N TYR A 97 -21.17 10.56 22.34
CA TYR A 97 -21.77 11.87 22.12
C TYR A 97 -21.34 12.89 23.16
N LEU A 98 -21.42 14.17 22.79
CA LEU A 98 -21.30 15.30 23.70
C LEU A 98 -22.59 15.41 24.51
N LEU A 99 -22.50 15.20 25.83
CA LEU A 99 -23.65 15.19 26.74
C LEU A 99 -23.92 16.57 27.33
N THR A 100 -22.88 17.30 27.72
CA THR A 100 -23.02 18.65 28.28
C THR A 100 -21.94 19.55 27.69
N ASP A 101 -22.34 20.65 27.07
CA ASP A 101 -21.46 21.70 26.56
C ASP A 101 -21.23 22.82 27.60
N ASP A 102 -20.38 23.79 27.27
CA ASP A 102 -20.07 24.96 28.10
C ASP A 102 -20.95 26.19 27.80
N GLY A 103 -22.04 26.03 27.05
CA GLY A 103 -22.93 27.09 26.61
C GLY A 103 -22.37 27.97 25.49
N THR A 104 -21.17 27.69 24.97
CA THR A 104 -20.53 28.48 23.92
C THR A 104 -20.63 27.84 22.55
N TRP A 105 -20.59 28.66 21.49
CA TRP A 105 -20.52 28.21 20.09
C TRP A 105 -19.14 27.68 19.67
N TYR A 106 -18.27 27.42 20.63
CA TYR A 106 -16.94 26.88 20.36
C TYR A 106 -16.98 25.35 20.30
N ASP A 107 -15.97 24.79 19.64
CA ASP A 107 -15.78 23.35 19.55
C ASP A 107 -15.48 22.70 20.91
N HIS A 108 -15.99 21.49 21.13
CA HIS A 108 -15.72 20.65 22.30
C HIS A 108 -15.03 19.36 21.86
N TYR A 109 -14.09 18.90 22.69
CA TYR A 109 -13.22 17.79 22.31
C TYR A 109 -13.19 16.72 23.40
N ALA A 110 -13.20 15.46 22.97
CA ALA A 110 -12.77 14.32 23.77
C ALA A 110 -11.52 13.75 23.11
N THR A 111 -10.40 13.72 23.82
CA THR A 111 -9.10 13.34 23.23
C THR A 111 -8.33 12.33 24.06
N VAL A 112 -7.45 11.59 23.40
CA VAL A 112 -6.48 10.64 23.97
C VAL A 112 -5.08 10.96 23.47
N SER A 113 -4.05 10.41 24.13
CA SER A 113 -2.66 10.55 23.68
C SER A 113 -2.35 9.51 22.61
N ALA A 114 -1.67 9.92 21.55
CA ALA A 114 -1.25 9.09 20.43
C ALA A 114 0.19 9.50 20.01
N THR A 115 0.44 9.56 18.70
CA THR A 115 1.66 10.07 18.07
C THR A 115 1.31 11.25 17.17
N ALA A 116 2.27 12.11 16.86
CA ALA A 116 2.03 13.25 15.96
C ALA A 116 1.90 12.83 14.48
N ASP A 117 2.56 11.72 14.14
CA ASP A 117 2.39 10.96 12.90
C ASP A 117 1.50 9.76 13.19
N VAL A 118 0.29 9.81 12.65
CA VAL A 118 -0.80 8.95 13.09
C VAL A 118 -1.80 8.76 11.95
N ARG A 119 -2.39 7.57 11.88
CA ARG A 119 -3.63 7.35 11.13
C ARG A 119 -4.77 7.28 12.15
N VAL A 120 -5.68 8.24 12.10
CA VAL A 120 -6.85 8.31 12.98
C VAL A 120 -8.12 8.34 12.13
N LEU A 121 -9.13 7.60 12.55
CA LEU A 121 -10.44 7.60 11.91
C LEU A 121 -11.58 7.40 12.90
N VAL A 122 -12.75 7.91 12.53
CA VAL A 122 -14.00 7.76 13.27
C VAL A 122 -15.18 7.75 12.32
N THR A 123 -16.23 7.02 12.69
CA THR A 123 -17.51 7.00 11.97
C THR A 123 -18.46 8.03 12.56
N LEU A 124 -19.04 8.89 11.72
CA LEU A 124 -20.13 9.80 12.09
C LEU A 124 -21.48 9.14 11.85
N SER A 125 -21.92 8.32 12.81
CA SER A 125 -23.20 7.59 12.73
C SER A 125 -24.43 8.50 12.68
N THR A 126 -24.36 9.66 13.32
CA THR A 126 -25.30 10.76 13.16
C THR A 126 -24.50 12.02 12.88
N LEU A 127 -24.94 12.81 11.91
CA LEU A 127 -24.30 14.07 11.56
C LEU A 127 -24.62 15.13 12.62
N GLY A 128 -23.59 15.90 12.98
CA GLY A 128 -23.74 17.23 13.55
C GLY A 128 -23.05 18.24 12.65
N GLN A 129 -23.38 19.51 12.79
CA GLN A 129 -22.68 20.63 12.23
C GLN A 129 -21.29 20.73 12.87
N TYR A 130 -20.25 21.03 12.08
CA TYR A 130 -18.87 21.24 12.56
C TYR A 130 -18.33 20.11 13.47
N SER A 131 -18.78 18.88 13.25
CA SER A 131 -18.43 17.73 14.07
C SER A 131 -17.59 16.72 13.28
N GLY A 132 -16.75 15.95 13.96
CA GLY A 132 -15.82 15.04 13.31
C GLY A 132 -14.68 14.61 14.23
N LEU A 133 -13.44 14.69 13.72
CA LEU A 133 -12.25 14.31 14.46
C LEU A 133 -11.26 15.46 14.59
N THR A 134 -10.45 15.41 15.65
CA THR A 134 -9.29 16.28 15.86
C THR A 134 -8.00 15.48 15.89
N PHE A 135 -6.91 16.11 15.47
CA PHE A 135 -5.56 15.56 15.48
C PHE A 135 -4.55 16.69 15.66
N ARG A 136 -3.32 16.37 16.06
CA ARG A 136 -2.31 17.38 16.44
C ARG A 136 -2.89 18.43 17.40
N PHE A 137 -3.71 17.95 18.33
CA PHE A 137 -4.45 18.81 19.25
C PHE A 137 -3.53 19.26 20.39
N VAL A 138 -3.41 20.58 20.59
CA VAL A 138 -2.76 21.18 21.76
C VAL A 138 -3.85 21.68 22.71
N ASP A 139 -4.69 22.57 22.21
CA ASP A 139 -5.84 23.16 22.90
C ASP A 139 -6.87 23.69 21.88
N ARG A 140 -7.93 24.33 22.38
CA ARG A 140 -9.01 24.92 21.57
C ARG A 140 -8.54 26.01 20.60
N ALA A 141 -7.45 26.71 20.91
CA ALA A 141 -6.88 27.76 20.08
C ALA A 141 -5.81 27.23 19.10
N ASN A 142 -5.33 26.00 19.30
CA ASN A 142 -4.20 25.39 18.60
C ASN A 142 -4.48 23.91 18.31
N CYS A 143 -5.12 23.64 17.17
CA CYS A 143 -5.46 22.28 16.76
C CYS A 143 -5.70 22.16 15.26
N TRP A 144 -5.79 20.92 14.80
CA TRP A 144 -6.38 20.58 13.51
C TRP A 144 -7.69 19.82 13.70
N LYS A 145 -8.63 20.02 12.77
CA LYS A 145 -9.88 19.28 12.72
C LYS A 145 -10.27 18.92 11.29
N LEU A 146 -10.86 17.72 11.14
CA LEU A 146 -11.61 17.33 9.96
C LEU A 146 -13.07 17.23 10.38
N ALA A 147 -13.91 18.11 9.85
CA ALA A 147 -15.27 18.30 10.32
C ALA A 147 -16.27 18.50 9.19
N THR A 148 -17.52 18.16 9.45
CA THR A 148 -18.67 18.40 8.59
C THR A 148 -19.06 19.88 8.56
N ASP A 149 -19.58 20.34 7.43
CA ASP A 149 -20.48 21.48 7.36
C ASP A 149 -21.72 21.00 6.61
N THR A 150 -22.74 20.63 7.39
CA THR A 150 -23.98 20.04 6.86
C THR A 150 -24.81 21.07 6.12
N ALA A 151 -24.74 22.34 6.51
CA ALA A 151 -25.41 23.44 5.82
C ALA A 151 -24.78 23.73 4.44
N ALA A 152 -23.45 23.70 4.35
CA ALA A 152 -22.74 23.90 3.08
C ALA A 152 -22.64 22.63 2.22
N GLY A 153 -22.95 21.45 2.78
CA GLY A 153 -22.79 20.17 2.12
C GLY A 153 -21.33 19.82 1.84
N LYS A 154 -20.43 20.05 2.80
CA LYS A 154 -18.97 19.84 2.65
C LYS A 154 -18.31 19.22 3.87
N TYR A 155 -17.06 18.79 3.67
CA TYR A 155 -16.10 18.61 4.75
C TYR A 155 -15.00 19.67 4.69
N TYR A 156 -14.52 20.08 5.87
CA TYR A 156 -13.41 21.01 5.99
C TYR A 156 -12.27 20.39 6.79
N LEU A 157 -11.07 20.46 6.21
CA LEU A 157 -9.85 20.43 7.00
C LEU A 157 -9.61 21.85 7.50
N THR A 158 -9.62 22.02 8.81
CA THR A 158 -9.45 23.31 9.47
C THR A 158 -8.23 23.30 10.37
N LYS A 159 -7.49 24.40 10.36
CA LYS A 159 -6.35 24.67 11.25
C LYS A 159 -6.65 25.87 12.12
N TYR A 160 -6.37 25.74 13.42
CA TYR A 160 -6.35 26.84 14.38
C TYR A 160 -4.92 27.15 14.86
N VAL A 161 -4.55 28.43 14.88
CA VAL A 161 -3.31 28.94 15.48
C VAL A 161 -3.63 30.19 16.28
N GLY A 162 -3.42 30.14 17.60
CA GLY A 162 -3.77 31.24 18.50
C GLY A 162 -5.24 31.67 18.38
N GLY A 163 -6.15 30.74 18.08
CA GLY A 163 -7.58 31.00 17.89
C GLY A 163 -7.97 31.48 16.50
N THR A 164 -7.01 31.74 15.61
CA THR A 164 -7.28 32.12 14.22
C THR A 164 -7.54 30.88 13.36
N GLN A 165 -8.68 30.85 12.69
CA GLN A 165 -9.11 29.74 11.84
C GLN A 165 -8.66 29.89 10.39
N THR A 166 -8.24 28.80 9.76
CA THR A 166 -7.99 28.71 8.31
C THR A 166 -8.52 27.38 7.76
N PHE A 167 -8.79 27.31 6.45
CA PHE A 167 -9.35 26.14 5.77
C PHE A 167 -8.41 25.59 4.68
N PRO A 168 -7.33 24.87 5.04
CA PRO A 168 -6.36 24.40 4.05
C PRO A 168 -6.92 23.43 2.99
N LEU A 169 -8.02 22.72 3.28
CA LEU A 169 -8.70 21.86 2.31
C LEU A 169 -10.21 21.91 2.52
N GLN A 170 -10.94 22.10 1.42
CA GLN A 170 -12.40 21.99 1.36
C GLN A 170 -12.78 20.84 0.44
N ILE A 171 -13.63 19.95 0.92
CA ILE A 171 -14.03 18.75 0.18
C ILE A 171 -15.49 18.94 -0.22
N ASN A 172 -15.70 19.12 -1.53
CA ASN A 172 -17.03 19.31 -2.12
C ASN A 172 -17.77 17.96 -2.21
N GLN A 173 -18.11 17.39 -1.05
CA GLN A 173 -18.92 16.20 -0.89
C GLN A 173 -19.90 16.44 0.26
N ALA A 174 -21.20 16.22 0.00
CA ALA A 174 -22.23 16.29 1.02
C ALA A 174 -21.99 15.22 2.10
N PRO A 175 -21.95 15.59 3.40
CA PRO A 175 -21.86 14.62 4.48
C PRO A 175 -23.06 13.68 4.54
N VAL A 176 -22.81 12.40 4.79
CA VAL A 176 -23.85 11.38 4.97
C VAL A 176 -23.64 10.67 6.31
N ALA A 177 -24.74 10.36 7.00
CA ALA A 177 -24.70 9.58 8.23
C ALA A 177 -24.08 8.19 7.94
N GLY A 178 -23.12 7.78 8.76
CA GLY A 178 -22.29 6.60 8.56
C GLY A 178 -20.97 6.88 7.83
N ASP A 179 -20.70 8.11 7.40
CA ASP A 179 -19.41 8.45 6.78
C ASP A 179 -18.25 8.23 7.79
N VAL A 180 -17.19 7.61 7.29
CA VAL A 180 -15.92 7.38 8.00
C VAL A 180 -14.95 8.48 7.63
N LEU A 181 -14.62 9.32 8.61
CA LEU A 181 -13.64 10.39 8.47
C LEU A 181 -12.28 9.83 8.87
N GLU A 182 -11.27 10.01 8.02
CA GLU A 182 -9.91 9.52 8.27
C GLU A 182 -8.88 10.60 7.93
N VAL A 183 -7.91 10.79 8.83
CA VAL A 183 -6.73 11.62 8.62
C VAL A 183 -5.47 10.77 8.82
N ARG A 184 -4.49 10.98 7.93
CA ARG A 184 -3.14 10.42 8.05
C ARG A 184 -2.12 11.55 8.13
N THR A 185 -1.28 11.53 9.15
CA THR A 185 -0.20 12.50 9.33
C THR A 185 1.17 11.83 9.27
N SER A 186 2.11 12.49 8.59
CA SER A 186 3.52 12.07 8.49
C SER A 186 4.41 13.31 8.29
N GLY A 187 5.19 13.70 9.29
CA GLY A 187 6.00 14.92 9.24
C GLY A 187 5.15 16.18 9.05
N ASN A 188 5.31 16.92 7.96
CA ASN A 188 4.41 18.04 7.64
C ASN A 188 3.19 17.61 6.80
N ARG A 189 3.13 16.37 6.31
CA ARG A 189 2.03 15.93 5.45
C ARG A 189 0.79 15.59 6.27
N ILE A 190 -0.35 16.06 5.80
CA ILE A 190 -1.69 15.73 6.32
C ILE A 190 -2.58 15.32 5.14
N ASP A 191 -3.03 14.08 5.10
CA ASP A 191 -3.96 13.56 4.10
C ASP A 191 -5.32 13.26 4.68
N VAL A 192 -6.36 13.55 3.90
CA VAL A 192 -7.76 13.35 4.26
C VAL A 192 -8.40 12.28 3.38
N TYR A 193 -9.13 11.38 4.03
CA TYR A 193 -9.94 10.35 3.40
C TYR A 193 -11.36 10.40 3.96
N ILE A 194 -12.34 10.14 3.10
CA ILE A 194 -13.73 9.92 3.50
C ILE A 194 -14.15 8.57 2.92
N ASN A 195 -14.63 7.66 3.75
CA ASN A 195 -14.99 6.28 3.39
C ASN A 195 -13.84 5.53 2.70
N GLY A 196 -12.62 5.72 3.19
CA GLY A 196 -11.39 5.13 2.63
C GLY A 196 -10.93 5.75 1.30
N VAL A 197 -11.68 6.71 0.73
CA VAL A 197 -11.34 7.38 -0.53
C VAL A 197 -10.54 8.66 -0.24
N PHE A 198 -9.36 8.80 -0.83
CA PHE A 198 -8.53 10.00 -0.71
C PHE A 198 -9.24 11.24 -1.26
N LYS A 199 -9.27 12.32 -0.49
CA LYS A 199 -9.92 13.60 -0.84
C LYS A 199 -8.95 14.76 -1.06
N GLY A 200 -7.69 14.56 -0.74
CA GLY A 200 -6.65 15.59 -0.83
C GLY A 200 -5.79 15.64 0.41
N GLY A 201 -4.73 16.44 0.35
CA GLY A 201 -3.83 16.64 1.49
C GLY A 201 -3.02 17.91 1.37
N VAL A 202 -2.43 18.32 2.49
CA VAL A 202 -1.66 19.55 2.64
C VAL A 202 -0.30 19.26 3.28
N ASN A 203 0.70 20.06 2.94
CA ASN A 203 2.00 20.04 3.60
C ASN A 203 2.06 21.25 4.54
N ASP A 204 1.94 21.01 5.85
CA ASP A 204 1.91 22.04 6.89
C ASP A 204 2.53 21.51 8.20
N ALA A 205 3.58 22.18 8.68
CA ALA A 205 4.34 21.80 9.88
C ALA A 205 3.67 22.28 11.18
N THR A 206 2.57 23.01 11.11
CA THR A 206 1.91 23.57 12.29
C THR A 206 1.42 22.46 13.22
N HIS A 207 1.80 22.55 14.50
CA HIS A 207 1.50 21.57 15.54
C HIS A 207 2.02 20.15 15.26
N GLN A 208 3.06 20.00 14.41
CA GLN A 208 3.58 18.69 13.99
C GLN A 208 4.17 17.82 15.11
N THR A 209 4.34 18.35 16.32
CA THR A 209 4.79 17.61 17.51
C THR A 209 3.66 17.30 18.49
N ALA A 210 2.45 17.82 18.24
CA ALA A 210 1.32 17.58 19.11
C ALA A 210 0.79 16.15 18.91
N VAL A 211 0.61 15.44 20.02
CA VAL A 211 0.36 13.99 20.02
C VAL A 211 -1.09 13.61 20.36
N ARG A 212 -2.00 14.57 20.51
CA ARG A 212 -3.39 14.26 20.89
C ARG A 212 -4.30 14.19 19.68
N VAL A 213 -5.17 13.19 19.70
CA VAL A 213 -6.22 12.93 18.70
C VAL A 213 -7.53 12.68 19.41
N GLY A 214 -8.66 12.79 18.71
CA GLY A 214 -9.95 12.47 19.31
C GLY A 214 -11.17 12.92 18.54
N LEU A 215 -12.28 12.98 19.26
CA LEU A 215 -13.59 13.40 18.79
C LEU A 215 -13.74 14.91 18.89
N LEU A 216 -14.50 15.46 17.95
CA LEU A 216 -14.91 16.86 17.93
C LEU A 216 -16.43 16.91 17.81
N GLY A 217 -17.08 17.52 18.80
CA GLY A 217 -18.50 17.87 18.76
C GLY A 217 -18.67 19.38 18.79
N SER A 218 -19.67 19.89 18.08
CA SER A 218 -20.11 21.28 18.21
C SER A 218 -21.39 21.37 19.04
N GLN A 219 -21.79 22.60 19.38
CA GLN A 219 -22.91 22.89 20.27
C GLN A 219 -24.28 22.38 19.78
N ASP A 220 -24.43 21.98 18.52
CA ASP A 220 -25.69 21.36 18.11
C ASP A 220 -25.96 20.03 18.84
N ASN A 221 -24.91 19.43 19.43
CA ASN A 221 -24.95 18.20 20.22
C ASN A 221 -25.61 17.02 19.46
N LEU A 222 -25.68 17.11 18.13
CA LEU A 222 -26.36 16.13 17.28
C LEU A 222 -25.46 14.96 16.90
N ALA A 223 -24.15 15.22 16.78
CA ALA A 223 -23.20 14.22 16.30
C ALA A 223 -23.17 12.98 17.20
N ARG A 224 -23.10 11.80 16.55
CA ARG A 224 -22.92 10.51 17.21
C ARG A 224 -21.74 9.79 16.58
N PHE A 225 -20.79 9.38 17.40
CA PHE A 225 -19.53 8.79 16.95
C PHE A 225 -19.51 7.28 17.20
N ASP A 226 -18.87 6.57 16.30
CA ASP A 226 -18.67 5.12 16.35
C ASP A 226 -17.30 4.74 15.80
N GLU A 227 -16.80 3.57 16.17
CA GLU A 227 -15.59 2.96 15.61
C GLU A 227 -14.37 3.91 15.58
N PHE A 228 -14.01 4.46 16.75
CA PHE A 228 -12.82 5.30 16.86
C PHE A 228 -11.56 4.43 16.82
N ARG A 229 -10.70 4.62 15.81
CA ARG A 229 -9.48 3.83 15.60
C ARG A 229 -8.27 4.75 15.43
N VAL A 230 -7.20 4.45 16.17
CA VAL A 230 -5.91 5.14 16.05
C VAL A 230 -4.82 4.10 15.83
N TYR A 231 -4.10 4.27 14.72
CA TYR A 231 -2.90 3.50 14.44
C TYR A 231 -1.71 4.39 14.76
N THR A 232 -1.11 4.11 15.91
CA THR A 232 0.15 4.70 16.36
C THR A 232 1.26 3.74 16.03
N THR A 233 2.28 4.18 15.33
CA THR A 233 3.41 3.32 15.06
C THR A 233 4.45 3.45 16.17
N PRO A 234 4.76 2.39 16.94
CA PRO A 234 5.84 2.44 17.91
C PRO A 234 7.16 2.66 17.18
N GLY A 235 7.85 3.75 17.52
CA GLY A 235 9.09 4.13 16.86
C GLY A 235 8.90 4.65 15.44
N THR A 236 10.02 4.91 14.78
CA THR A 236 10.07 5.48 13.44
C THR A 236 10.99 4.66 12.55
N ARG A 237 10.66 4.62 11.25
CA ARG A 237 11.50 4.03 10.20
C ARG A 237 12.52 5.03 9.71
N ASP A 238 13.72 4.55 9.41
CA ASP A 238 14.74 5.30 8.70
C ASP A 238 14.43 5.28 7.20
N ALA A 239 14.22 6.46 6.60
CA ALA A 239 13.85 6.59 5.19
C ALA A 239 14.95 6.09 4.24
N THR A 240 16.20 6.01 4.68
CA THR A 240 17.32 5.48 3.89
C THR A 240 17.35 3.95 3.85
N LEU A 241 16.80 3.31 4.89
CA LEU A 241 16.72 1.85 5.02
C LEU A 241 15.42 1.30 4.46
N GLN A 242 14.29 1.93 4.79
CA GLN A 242 12.97 1.55 4.30
C GLN A 242 12.21 2.82 3.91
N PRO A 243 12.34 3.27 2.65
CA PRO A 243 11.73 4.50 2.18
C PRO A 243 10.21 4.40 2.08
N PHE A 244 9.61 5.53 1.74
CA PHE A 244 8.20 5.77 1.47
C PHE A 244 7.31 5.69 2.69
N ARG A 245 6.17 6.34 2.57
CA ARG A 245 5.14 6.36 3.60
C ARG A 245 4.63 4.95 3.89
N SER A 246 4.15 4.74 5.11
CA SER A 246 3.61 3.43 5.52
C SER A 246 2.40 3.01 4.70
N ASP A 247 1.68 3.97 4.11
CA ASP A 247 0.54 3.73 3.22
C ASP A 247 0.88 3.72 1.72
N SER A 248 2.17 3.83 1.37
CA SER A 248 2.64 3.49 0.03
C SER A 248 2.39 2.01 -0.26
N VAL A 249 2.14 1.67 -1.53
CA VAL A 249 2.14 0.28 -2.00
C VAL A 249 3.40 -0.47 -1.60
N TRP A 250 4.52 0.21 -1.36
CA TRP A 250 5.79 -0.38 -0.96
C TRP A 250 5.93 -0.62 0.54
N ASN A 251 4.91 -0.31 1.36
CA ASN A 251 4.96 -0.54 2.81
C ASN A 251 3.64 -1.09 3.38
N LEU A 252 2.63 -1.20 2.54
CA LEU A 252 1.29 -1.61 2.93
C LEU A 252 1.18 -3.14 2.99
N PRO A 253 0.73 -3.73 4.11
CA PRO A 253 0.41 -5.16 4.15
C PRO A 253 -0.78 -5.51 3.25
N ILE A 254 -0.85 -6.76 2.81
CA ILE A 254 -2.01 -7.26 2.08
C ILE A 254 -3.25 -7.23 2.98
N GLY A 255 -4.40 -6.84 2.41
CA GLY A 255 -5.68 -6.91 3.09
C GLY A 255 -6.20 -8.35 3.20
N LYS A 256 -6.86 -8.70 4.33
CA LYS A 256 -7.44 -10.03 4.58
C LYS A 256 -8.58 -10.37 3.63
N SER A 257 -9.18 -9.39 2.95
CA SER A 257 -10.19 -9.59 1.91
C SER A 257 -9.60 -9.67 0.50
N ALA A 258 -8.32 -10.03 0.37
CA ALA A 258 -7.67 -10.29 -0.91
C ALA A 258 -8.32 -11.47 -1.66
N THR A 259 -8.60 -11.24 -2.95
CA THR A 259 -9.10 -12.28 -3.85
C THR A 259 -7.95 -12.82 -4.68
N TYR A 260 -7.64 -14.09 -4.49
CA TYR A 260 -6.58 -14.80 -5.21
C TYR A 260 -7.17 -15.49 -6.43
N ALA A 261 -6.58 -15.28 -7.60
CA ALA A 261 -6.97 -15.96 -8.82
C ALA A 261 -6.64 -17.46 -8.77
N ASP A 262 -7.35 -18.26 -9.58
CA ASP A 262 -7.02 -19.68 -9.76
C ASP A 262 -5.68 -19.84 -10.52
N THR A 263 -5.06 -21.01 -10.41
CA THR A 263 -3.95 -21.42 -11.29
C THR A 263 -4.25 -21.32 -12.79
N THR A 264 -5.51 -21.41 -13.21
CA THR A 264 -5.92 -21.29 -14.62
C THR A 264 -6.16 -19.85 -15.06
N ASP A 265 -6.14 -18.87 -14.15
CA ASP A 265 -6.15 -17.44 -14.54
C ASP A 265 -4.97 -17.16 -15.47
N PRO A 266 -5.17 -16.53 -16.65
CA PRO A 266 -4.11 -16.41 -17.65
C PRO A 266 -2.82 -15.77 -17.12
N ALA A 267 -2.93 -14.70 -16.33
CA ALA A 267 -1.78 -14.05 -15.73
C ALA A 267 -1.11 -14.92 -14.68
N THR A 268 -1.87 -15.62 -13.83
CA THR A 268 -1.33 -16.56 -12.85
C THR A 268 -0.62 -17.73 -13.51
N ARG A 269 -1.25 -18.35 -14.52
CA ARG A 269 -0.69 -19.45 -15.31
C ARG A 269 0.63 -19.05 -15.95
N ASP A 270 0.67 -17.90 -16.62
CA ASP A 270 1.89 -17.41 -17.24
C ASP A 270 2.94 -17.06 -16.18
N PHE A 271 2.55 -16.40 -15.08
CA PHE A 271 3.48 -16.03 -13.99
C PHE A 271 4.15 -17.24 -13.35
N ILE A 272 3.44 -18.36 -13.12
CA ILE A 272 4.04 -19.56 -12.51
C ILE A 272 4.64 -20.53 -13.56
N GLY A 273 4.38 -20.30 -14.84
CA GLY A 273 4.82 -21.16 -15.94
C GLY A 273 6.34 -21.22 -16.08
N THR A 274 6.87 -22.43 -16.26
CA THR A 274 8.30 -22.68 -16.53
C THR A 274 8.61 -22.75 -18.03
N SER A 275 7.58 -22.76 -18.88
CA SER A 275 7.69 -22.60 -20.32
C SER A 275 6.50 -21.78 -20.83
N VAL A 276 6.78 -20.65 -21.45
CA VAL A 276 5.75 -19.72 -21.97
C VAL A 276 6.19 -19.26 -23.36
N ASN A 277 5.32 -19.39 -24.36
CA ASN A 277 5.60 -18.98 -25.75
C ASN A 277 6.93 -19.52 -26.31
N GLY A 278 7.30 -20.75 -25.96
CA GLY A 278 8.53 -21.41 -26.42
C GLY A 278 9.81 -20.96 -25.67
N VAL A 279 9.70 -20.13 -24.64
CA VAL A 279 10.81 -19.69 -23.80
C VAL A 279 10.80 -20.47 -22.49
N ASN A 280 11.94 -21.04 -22.10
CA ASN A 280 12.10 -21.64 -20.79
C ASN A 280 12.31 -20.54 -19.73
N ILE A 281 11.47 -20.52 -18.70
CA ILE A 281 11.44 -19.46 -17.69
C ILE A 281 11.90 -20.01 -16.34
N THR A 282 13.11 -19.62 -15.94
CA THR A 282 13.67 -19.93 -14.62
C THR A 282 13.17 -18.97 -13.54
N THR A 283 13.64 -19.11 -12.31
CA THR A 283 13.38 -18.13 -11.23
C THR A 283 14.69 -17.78 -10.55
N TRP A 284 14.90 -16.50 -10.26
CA TRP A 284 16.19 -15.99 -9.86
C TRP A 284 16.08 -14.95 -8.75
N ALA A 285 17.08 -14.92 -7.87
CA ALA A 285 17.33 -13.76 -7.02
C ALA A 285 18.47 -12.95 -7.65
N ASN A 286 18.12 -11.78 -8.16
CA ASN A 286 19.03 -10.87 -8.81
C ASN A 286 19.71 -9.99 -7.77
N TRP A 287 21.04 -10.00 -7.72
CA TRP A 287 21.82 -9.41 -6.62
C TRP A 287 23.06 -8.64 -7.10
N ASP A 288 23.76 -9.15 -8.10
CA ASP A 288 25.07 -8.66 -8.56
C ASP A 288 25.02 -7.89 -9.90
N THR A 289 24.16 -8.33 -10.82
CA THR A 289 23.99 -7.73 -12.16
C THR A 289 22.59 -7.18 -12.28
N TYR A 290 22.36 -6.03 -12.91
CA TYR A 290 21.02 -5.41 -13.04
C TYR A 290 20.31 -5.11 -11.70
N SER A 291 21.02 -5.21 -10.56
CA SER A 291 20.45 -4.88 -9.26
C SER A 291 20.58 -3.37 -8.98
N HIS A 292 20.16 -2.94 -7.80
CA HIS A 292 19.98 -1.54 -7.43
C HIS A 292 20.94 -1.18 -6.29
N PRO A 293 22.20 -0.82 -6.60
CA PRO A 293 23.12 -0.31 -5.59
C PRO A 293 22.65 1.05 -5.07
N ILE A 294 22.70 1.24 -3.75
CA ILE A 294 22.30 2.48 -3.09
C ILE A 294 23.54 3.06 -2.41
N THR A 295 23.89 4.29 -2.77
CA THR A 295 25.02 5.01 -2.17
C THR A 295 24.52 6.20 -1.36
N LEU A 296 25.09 6.42 -0.17
CA LEU A 296 24.82 7.62 0.63
C LEU A 296 25.82 8.71 0.26
N ALA A 297 25.33 9.87 -0.20
CA ALA A 297 26.16 11.05 -0.39
C ALA A 297 26.40 11.81 0.91
N SER A 298 27.40 12.68 0.90
CA SER A 298 27.79 13.63 1.93
C SER A 298 28.02 15.01 1.29
N SER A 299 28.00 16.07 2.11
CA SER A 299 28.26 17.43 1.62
C SER A 299 29.71 17.67 1.18
N SER A 300 30.61 16.72 1.45
CA SER A 300 31.99 16.72 0.96
C SER A 300 32.18 15.97 -0.37
N ASP A 301 31.16 15.26 -0.85
CA ASP A 301 31.24 14.59 -2.14
C ASP A 301 31.25 15.61 -3.30
N PRO A 302 31.76 15.23 -4.48
CA PRO A 302 31.73 16.11 -5.64
C PRO A 302 30.30 16.51 -6.03
N TRP A 303 30.09 17.81 -6.30
CA TRP A 303 28.89 18.29 -6.97
C TRP A 303 28.97 17.94 -8.46
N ALA A 304 28.14 16.99 -8.89
CA ALA A 304 28.21 16.41 -10.22
C ALA A 304 27.02 16.79 -11.09
N THR A 305 27.27 16.92 -12.40
CA THR A 305 26.23 17.07 -13.42
C THR A 305 25.83 15.70 -13.95
N VAL A 306 24.52 15.45 -13.98
CA VAL A 306 23.91 14.24 -14.52
C VAL A 306 23.02 14.62 -15.69
N THR A 307 23.47 14.28 -16.90
CA THR A 307 22.78 14.60 -18.15
C THR A 307 21.98 13.40 -18.63
N ASP A 308 20.65 13.56 -18.63
CA ASP A 308 19.73 12.61 -19.25
C ASP A 308 19.70 12.84 -20.76
N TYR A 309 20.13 11.84 -21.53
CA TYR A 309 20.24 11.94 -22.99
C TYR A 309 18.95 11.59 -23.73
N ASN A 310 17.94 11.06 -23.05
CA ASN A 310 16.63 10.79 -23.64
C ASN A 310 15.66 11.95 -23.41
N ASP A 311 15.84 12.69 -22.31
CA ASP A 311 15.03 13.86 -21.98
C ASP A 311 15.82 14.84 -21.10
N SER A 312 16.19 15.99 -21.67
CA SER A 312 16.98 17.00 -20.95
C SER A 312 16.27 17.58 -19.73
N TRP A 313 14.93 17.54 -19.65
CA TRP A 313 14.17 18.03 -18.50
C TRP A 313 14.40 17.20 -17.23
N ARG A 314 14.88 15.96 -17.39
CA ARG A 314 15.24 15.07 -16.29
C ARG A 314 16.71 15.21 -15.88
N SER A 315 17.50 16.05 -16.55
CA SER A 315 18.88 16.30 -16.14
C SER A 315 18.93 17.04 -14.80
N GLY A 316 20.01 16.85 -14.04
CA GLY A 316 20.16 17.46 -12.72
C GLY A 316 21.61 17.63 -12.30
N THR A 317 21.80 18.29 -11.16
CA THR A 317 23.10 18.40 -10.48
C THR A 317 22.91 18.09 -9.00
N TYR A 318 23.74 17.23 -8.44
CA TYR A 318 23.66 16.81 -7.03
C TYR A 318 24.99 16.24 -6.54
N TYR A 319 25.10 16.01 -5.22
CA TYR A 319 26.27 15.37 -4.61
C TYR A 319 26.34 13.91 -5.03
N VAL A 320 27.43 13.51 -5.70
CA VAL A 320 27.67 12.12 -6.09
C VAL A 320 29.03 11.67 -5.59
N PRO A 321 29.10 10.68 -4.69
CA PRO A 321 30.37 10.07 -4.31
C PRO A 321 31.17 9.64 -5.54
N ALA A 322 32.46 9.96 -5.55
CA ALA A 322 33.34 9.54 -6.65
C ALA A 322 33.38 8.00 -6.81
N THR A 323 33.05 7.27 -5.74
CA THR A 323 32.94 5.82 -5.67
C THR A 323 31.51 5.29 -5.79
N ALA A 324 30.52 6.13 -6.12
CA ALA A 324 29.14 5.70 -6.25
C ALA A 324 29.03 4.50 -7.20
N ALA A 325 28.43 3.42 -6.67
CA ALA A 325 28.37 2.15 -7.38
C ALA A 325 27.38 2.25 -8.54
N ILE A 326 27.82 1.76 -9.71
CA ILE A 326 26.98 1.58 -10.89
C ILE A 326 26.81 0.08 -11.07
N ALA A 327 25.57 -0.39 -11.16
CA ALA A 327 25.26 -1.80 -11.31
C ALA A 327 25.94 -2.40 -12.55
N ALA A 328 26.37 -3.66 -12.44
CA ALA A 328 26.82 -4.41 -13.60
C ALA A 328 25.64 -4.72 -14.56
N GLY A 329 25.95 -5.13 -15.79
CA GLY A 329 24.95 -5.37 -16.84
C GLY A 329 24.69 -4.14 -17.71
N SER A 330 23.76 -4.27 -18.65
CA SER A 330 23.43 -3.19 -19.60
C SER A 330 22.64 -2.04 -18.99
N ASP A 331 21.86 -2.28 -17.92
CA ASP A 331 20.97 -1.27 -17.35
C ASP A 331 21.70 -0.24 -16.49
N LYS A 332 22.86 -0.59 -15.92
CA LYS A 332 23.78 0.34 -15.24
C LYS A 332 23.06 1.29 -14.28
N HIS A 333 22.23 0.73 -13.40
CA HIS A 333 21.53 1.49 -12.38
C HIS A 333 22.51 2.14 -11.39
N MET A 334 22.22 3.38 -11.00
CA MET A 334 22.97 4.11 -9.98
C MET A 334 21.96 4.91 -9.15
N HIS A 335 21.95 4.69 -7.83
CA HIS A 335 21.02 5.37 -6.93
C HIS A 335 21.79 6.04 -5.78
N VAL A 336 21.56 7.32 -5.58
CA VAL A 336 22.32 8.15 -4.64
C VAL A 336 21.37 8.90 -3.72
N ILE A 337 21.43 8.62 -2.42
CA ILE A 337 20.67 9.35 -1.41
C ILE A 337 21.43 10.62 -1.04
N ASN A 338 20.74 11.77 -1.08
CA ASN A 338 21.35 13.07 -0.78
C ASN A 338 21.88 13.16 0.67
N PRO A 339 22.74 14.15 0.98
CA PRO A 339 23.28 14.33 2.34
C PRO A 339 22.19 14.54 3.40
N GLU A 340 21.09 15.21 3.05
CA GLU A 340 19.97 15.50 3.95
C GLU A 340 19.06 14.29 4.21
N ARG A 341 19.28 13.16 3.53
CA ARG A 341 18.52 11.90 3.70
C ARG A 341 17.02 12.02 3.38
N THR A 342 16.67 12.95 2.51
CA THR A 342 15.28 13.27 2.13
C THR A 342 14.94 12.81 0.72
N PHE A 343 15.92 12.75 -0.17
CA PHE A 343 15.72 12.36 -1.56
C PHE A 343 16.72 11.29 -1.99
N ILE A 344 16.30 10.52 -2.98
CA ILE A 344 17.18 9.67 -3.76
C ILE A 344 17.15 10.08 -5.23
N ASP A 345 18.32 10.33 -5.79
CA ASP A 345 18.52 10.51 -7.22
C ASP A 345 18.76 9.12 -7.83
N GLU A 346 17.79 8.64 -8.60
CA GLU A 346 17.83 7.34 -9.27
C GLU A 346 18.14 7.52 -10.75
N ALA A 347 19.04 6.69 -11.28
CA ALA A 347 19.45 6.70 -12.67
C ALA A 347 19.43 5.32 -13.33
N TRP A 348 19.13 5.30 -14.62
CA TRP A 348 19.24 4.15 -15.52
C TRP A 348 20.18 4.48 -16.70
N SER A 349 20.84 3.46 -17.23
CA SER A 349 21.85 3.53 -18.31
C SER A 349 22.98 4.51 -17.97
N THR A 350 23.52 4.40 -16.76
CA THR A 350 24.53 5.33 -16.25
C THR A 350 25.90 5.08 -16.86
N THR A 351 26.52 6.14 -17.36
CA THR A 351 27.92 6.17 -17.78
C THR A 351 28.62 7.31 -17.06
N ARG A 352 29.62 6.97 -16.24
CA ARG A 352 30.53 7.93 -15.59
C ARG A 352 31.49 8.49 -16.65
N GLN A 353 31.48 9.81 -16.86
CA GLN A 353 32.38 10.48 -17.80
C GLN A 353 33.60 11.08 -17.09
N SER A 354 33.40 11.60 -15.88
CA SER A 354 34.45 12.08 -14.99
C SER A 354 34.02 11.92 -13.53
N THR A 355 34.76 12.49 -12.59
CA THR A 355 34.35 12.55 -11.17
C THR A 355 33.13 13.45 -10.93
N THR A 356 32.83 14.37 -11.84
CA THR A 356 31.75 15.37 -11.72
C THR A 356 30.78 15.38 -12.90
N ALA A 357 30.86 14.41 -13.81
CA ALA A 357 29.98 14.34 -14.99
C ALA A 357 29.53 12.90 -15.27
N TYR A 358 28.21 12.74 -15.43
CA TYR A 358 27.56 11.47 -15.75
C TYR A 358 26.55 11.66 -16.88
N ARG A 359 26.45 10.63 -17.72
CA ARG A 359 25.45 10.55 -18.78
C ARG A 359 24.53 9.37 -18.50
N VAL A 360 23.21 9.60 -18.50
CA VAL A 360 22.19 8.63 -18.10
C VAL A 360 21.05 8.58 -19.12
N GLY A 361 20.39 7.44 -19.26
CA GLY A 361 19.22 7.30 -20.14
C GLY A 361 17.92 7.70 -19.47
N ARG A 362 17.88 7.69 -18.14
CA ARG A 362 16.78 8.23 -17.36
C ARG A 362 17.27 8.66 -15.99
N HIS A 363 16.79 9.79 -15.50
CA HIS A 363 17.03 10.26 -14.13
C HIS A 363 15.73 10.75 -13.48
N HIS A 364 15.56 10.44 -12.19
CA HIS A 364 14.51 11.02 -11.36
C HIS A 364 15.01 11.27 -9.95
N LYS A 365 14.68 12.44 -9.41
CA LYS A 365 14.81 12.76 -7.99
C LYS A 365 13.52 12.37 -7.28
N ILE A 366 13.61 11.45 -6.33
CA ILE A 366 12.46 10.84 -5.65
C ILE A 366 12.50 11.20 -4.17
N ASP A 367 11.36 11.65 -3.65
CA ASP A 367 11.17 11.90 -2.23
C ASP A 367 11.10 10.58 -1.45
N LEU A 368 12.05 10.33 -0.56
CA LEU A 368 12.06 9.16 0.32
C LEU A 368 10.88 9.18 1.31
N TYR A 369 10.25 10.33 1.53
CA TYR A 369 9.04 10.52 2.33
C TYR A 369 7.75 10.48 1.51
N GLY A 370 7.85 10.28 0.20
CA GLY A 370 6.73 10.18 -0.72
C GLY A 370 6.13 8.78 -0.81
N ASN A 371 5.40 8.52 -1.90
CA ASN A 371 4.80 7.21 -2.19
C ASN A 371 5.70 6.28 -3.02
N GLY A 372 6.74 6.78 -3.69
CA GLY A 372 7.62 5.97 -4.55
C GLY A 372 6.96 5.40 -5.81
N THR A 373 5.79 5.91 -6.19
CA THR A 373 5.04 5.50 -7.39
C THR A 373 4.86 6.67 -8.35
N GLY A 374 4.71 6.37 -9.64
CA GLY A 374 4.54 7.34 -10.73
C GLY A 374 3.17 8.04 -10.80
N PRO A 375 2.90 8.79 -11.89
CA PRO A 375 3.75 8.89 -13.09
C PRO A 375 5.03 9.70 -12.85
N GLN A 376 6.06 9.48 -13.69
CA GLN A 376 7.33 10.22 -13.68
C GLN A 376 8.08 10.22 -12.34
N ASN A 377 8.05 9.09 -11.61
CA ASN A 377 8.62 9.03 -10.26
C ASN A 377 9.56 7.82 -10.09
N GLY A 378 10.41 7.59 -11.08
CA GLY A 378 11.53 6.65 -10.98
C GLY A 378 11.95 6.04 -12.31
N VAL A 379 12.89 5.10 -12.23
CA VAL A 379 13.67 4.63 -13.39
C VAL A 379 13.43 3.17 -13.77
N ARG A 380 12.56 2.45 -13.05
CA ARG A 380 12.11 1.10 -13.43
C ARG A 380 11.00 1.17 -14.48
N ALA A 381 10.80 0.08 -15.22
CA ALA A 381 9.87 0.02 -16.33
C ALA A 381 8.41 0.31 -15.95
N TYR A 382 7.99 0.05 -14.70
CA TYR A 382 6.64 0.40 -14.23
C TYR A 382 6.41 1.90 -13.99
N GLY A 383 7.46 2.72 -14.03
CA GLY A 383 7.38 4.18 -13.89
C GLY A 383 7.47 4.75 -12.47
N GLY A 384 7.82 3.90 -11.48
CA GLY A 384 8.09 4.33 -10.12
C GLY A 384 9.52 4.04 -9.67
N SER A 385 9.77 4.23 -8.37
CA SER A 385 11.10 4.10 -7.76
C SER A 385 11.71 2.73 -7.94
N ALA A 386 13.01 2.73 -8.16
CA ALA A 386 13.85 1.57 -8.34
C ALA A 386 14.17 0.85 -7.02
N ILE A 387 14.12 1.57 -5.90
CA ILE A 387 14.29 0.97 -4.56
C ILE A 387 12.96 0.51 -3.93
N GLY A 388 11.82 0.85 -4.56
CA GLY A 388 10.52 0.30 -4.21
C GLY A 388 10.53 -1.22 -4.32
N GLY A 389 10.29 -1.92 -3.20
CA GLY A 389 10.23 -3.38 -3.13
C GLY A 389 11.56 -4.13 -3.27
N LEU A 390 12.70 -3.44 -3.26
CA LEU A 390 14.02 -4.07 -3.22
C LEU A 390 14.25 -4.75 -1.86
N ILE A 391 14.62 -6.04 -1.84
CA ILE A 391 15.06 -6.70 -0.60
C ILE A 391 16.38 -6.06 -0.15
N ARG A 392 16.39 -5.43 1.02
CA ARG A 392 17.51 -4.62 1.48
C ARG A 392 18.54 -5.44 2.24
N ALA A 393 19.80 -5.02 2.17
CA ALA A 393 20.89 -5.74 2.83
C ALA A 393 20.75 -5.78 4.36
N TRP A 394 20.22 -4.70 4.95
CA TRP A 394 19.98 -4.62 6.40
C TRP A 394 18.92 -5.62 6.89
N GLU A 395 17.96 -5.99 6.04
CA GLU A 395 16.92 -6.97 6.35
C GLU A 395 17.47 -8.40 6.38
N THR A 396 18.59 -8.65 5.70
CA THR A 396 19.16 -9.99 5.46
C THR A 396 20.47 -10.22 6.20
N THR A 397 20.97 -9.23 6.94
CA THR A 397 22.25 -9.27 7.65
C THR A 397 22.00 -9.32 9.16
N PRO A 398 22.13 -10.49 9.83
CA PRO A 398 21.81 -10.63 11.26
C PRO A 398 22.60 -9.72 12.20
N THR A 399 23.79 -9.27 11.79
CA THR A 399 24.64 -8.35 12.56
C THR A 399 24.27 -6.88 12.38
N HIS A 400 23.33 -6.55 11.49
CA HIS A 400 22.89 -5.18 11.31
C HIS A 400 22.04 -4.73 12.51
N PRO A 401 22.25 -3.51 13.07
CA PRO A 401 21.55 -3.07 14.29
C PRO A 401 20.03 -2.91 14.12
N LYS A 402 19.53 -2.86 12.88
CA LYS A 402 18.10 -2.81 12.54
C LYS A 402 17.53 -4.14 12.05
N TYR A 403 18.30 -5.23 12.07
CA TYR A 403 17.82 -6.53 11.62
C TYR A 403 16.69 -7.05 12.52
N THR A 404 15.58 -7.45 11.90
CA THR A 404 14.39 -7.98 12.59
C THR A 404 14.13 -9.45 12.28
N GLY A 405 14.92 -10.06 11.38
CA GLY A 405 14.64 -11.37 10.83
C GLY A 405 13.39 -11.44 9.93
N ARG A 406 12.86 -10.30 9.49
CA ARG A 406 11.66 -10.19 8.66
C ARG A 406 11.85 -9.15 7.57
N ILE A 407 11.29 -9.42 6.39
CA ILE A 407 11.12 -8.42 5.33
C ILE A 407 9.70 -7.88 5.48
N GLN A 408 9.57 -6.56 5.63
CA GLN A 408 8.31 -5.91 6.04
C GLN A 408 7.75 -4.99 4.96
N HIS A 409 7.86 -5.40 3.70
CA HIS A 409 7.37 -4.66 2.56
C HIS A 409 7.03 -5.58 1.38
N PRO A 410 6.19 -5.13 0.43
CA PRO A 410 5.96 -5.87 -0.82
C PRO A 410 7.23 -5.92 -1.66
N LEU A 411 7.42 -7.01 -2.40
CA LEU A 411 8.65 -7.23 -3.17
C LEU A 411 8.51 -6.76 -4.62
N ALA A 412 9.59 -6.23 -5.19
CA ALA A 412 9.70 -6.01 -6.61
C ALA A 412 10.07 -7.33 -7.30
N VAL A 413 9.31 -7.68 -8.33
CA VAL A 413 9.59 -8.83 -9.19
C VAL A 413 9.60 -8.39 -10.65
N ALA A 414 10.54 -8.93 -11.43
CA ALA A 414 10.52 -8.82 -12.88
C ALA A 414 10.13 -10.15 -13.50
N VAL A 415 9.45 -10.09 -14.64
CA VAL A 415 9.02 -11.30 -15.37
C VAL A 415 9.47 -11.22 -16.82
N ASP A 416 9.55 -12.37 -17.47
CA ASP A 416 10.06 -12.43 -18.83
C ASP A 416 9.11 -11.74 -19.81
N ARG A 417 9.67 -11.19 -20.89
CA ARG A 417 8.90 -10.54 -21.97
C ARG A 417 7.87 -11.49 -22.60
N ALA A 418 8.14 -12.80 -22.64
CA ALA A 418 7.18 -13.82 -23.08
C ALA A 418 5.97 -13.96 -22.14
N GLN A 419 6.09 -13.53 -20.87
CA GLN A 419 5.02 -13.52 -19.88
C GLN A 419 4.31 -12.17 -19.79
N LEU A 420 4.99 -11.06 -20.10
CA LEU A 420 4.42 -9.72 -19.98
C LEU A 420 3.30 -9.45 -21.00
N TYR A 421 2.27 -8.76 -20.54
CA TYR A 421 1.09 -8.39 -21.32
C TYR A 421 1.24 -6.99 -21.93
N TYR A 422 0.85 -6.89 -23.20
CA TYR A 422 0.69 -5.64 -23.94
C TYR A 422 -0.70 -5.63 -24.58
N SER A 423 -1.39 -4.49 -24.52
CA SER A 423 -2.74 -4.35 -25.08
C SER A 423 -2.77 -3.51 -26.37
N SER A 424 -2.16 -2.32 -26.37
CA SER A 424 -2.35 -1.32 -27.42
C SER A 424 -1.43 -0.11 -27.23
N GLY A 425 -1.43 0.80 -28.22
CA GLY A 425 -0.68 2.05 -28.15
C GLY A 425 0.73 1.95 -28.73
N ALA A 426 1.55 2.94 -28.43
CA ALA A 426 2.95 2.97 -28.85
C ALA A 426 3.78 3.65 -27.76
N SER A 427 5.07 3.35 -27.72
CA SER A 427 5.98 3.80 -26.68
C SER A 427 6.12 5.32 -26.74
N GLY A 428 6.00 5.96 -25.58
CA GLY A 428 5.87 7.39 -25.43
C GLY A 428 5.17 7.74 -24.14
N TYR A 429 4.93 9.04 -23.92
CA TYR A 429 4.24 9.57 -22.75
C TYR A 429 3.11 10.49 -23.19
N ASP A 430 2.00 10.47 -22.46
CA ASP A 430 0.95 11.47 -22.60
C ASP A 430 1.27 12.75 -21.81
N ALA A 431 0.39 13.75 -21.92
CA ALA A 431 0.57 15.05 -21.27
C ALA A 431 0.61 14.97 -19.72
N ASN A 432 0.14 13.88 -19.13
CA ASN A 432 0.16 13.65 -17.68
C ASN A 432 1.33 12.73 -17.26
N GLY A 433 2.21 12.37 -18.20
CA GLY A 433 3.38 11.54 -17.93
C GLY A 433 3.11 10.04 -17.85
N TYR A 434 1.94 9.57 -18.25
CA TYR A 434 1.65 8.13 -18.32
C TYR A 434 2.17 7.56 -19.64
N GLY A 435 2.70 6.33 -19.58
CA GLY A 435 3.14 5.61 -20.77
C GLY A 435 2.00 5.38 -21.75
N THR A 436 2.21 5.67 -23.04
CA THR A 436 1.20 5.50 -24.08
C THR A 436 1.10 4.08 -24.63
N ALA A 437 2.13 3.25 -24.44
CA ALA A 437 2.04 1.80 -24.62
C ALA A 437 1.31 1.18 -23.43
N LYS A 438 0.15 0.58 -23.68
CA LYS A 438 -0.78 0.09 -22.66
C LYS A 438 -0.68 -1.42 -22.48
N GLY A 439 -1.21 -1.89 -21.36
CA GLY A 439 -1.11 -3.27 -20.89
C GLY A 439 -0.82 -3.32 -19.40
N TYR A 440 -0.15 -2.29 -18.88
CA TYR A 440 0.10 -2.10 -17.46
C TYR A 440 -1.18 -1.83 -16.64
N VAL A 441 -1.12 -2.18 -15.36
CA VAL A 441 -2.16 -1.91 -14.35
C VAL A 441 -1.56 -1.18 -13.16
N TRP A 442 -2.39 -0.44 -12.42
CA TRP A 442 -1.95 0.27 -11.22
C TRP A 442 -1.24 -0.68 -10.22
N PRO A 443 -0.11 -0.27 -9.60
CA PRO A 443 0.46 1.08 -9.51
C PRO A 443 1.40 1.46 -10.65
N ALA A 444 1.59 0.60 -11.66
CA ALA A 444 2.37 0.98 -12.83
C ALA A 444 1.67 2.10 -13.59
N THR A 445 2.48 3.04 -14.07
CA THR A 445 2.03 4.17 -14.90
C THR A 445 2.56 4.09 -16.32
N GLU A 446 3.43 3.12 -16.58
CA GLU A 446 4.03 2.82 -17.87
C GLU A 446 4.55 1.37 -17.88
N GLN A 447 5.21 1.01 -18.98
CA GLN A 447 5.88 -0.28 -19.19
C GLN A 447 7.07 -0.05 -20.13
N ASP A 448 7.90 -1.08 -20.37
CA ASP A 448 9.11 -0.92 -21.19
C ASP A 448 8.84 -0.33 -22.57
N TRP A 449 9.79 0.49 -23.02
CA TRP A 449 9.88 0.89 -24.42
C TRP A 449 10.07 -0.34 -25.30
N GLY A 450 9.26 -0.47 -26.35
CA GLY A 450 9.25 -1.65 -27.24
C GLY A 450 8.37 -2.81 -26.76
N SER A 451 7.56 -2.60 -25.71
CA SER A 451 6.57 -3.58 -25.22
C SER A 451 5.61 -4.07 -26.31
N GLU A 452 5.26 -3.23 -27.28
CA GLU A 452 4.37 -3.55 -28.41
C GLU A 452 4.86 -4.76 -29.22
N THR A 453 6.18 -4.91 -29.28
CA THR A 453 6.83 -5.96 -30.08
C THR A 453 7.40 -7.08 -29.25
N THR A 454 7.69 -6.85 -27.97
CA THR A 454 8.40 -7.81 -27.12
C THR A 454 7.52 -8.50 -26.10
N TYR A 455 6.44 -7.86 -25.63
CA TYR A 455 5.54 -8.46 -24.64
C TYR A 455 4.53 -9.37 -25.33
N LYS A 456 4.46 -10.64 -24.90
CA LYS A 456 3.69 -11.70 -25.58
C LYS A 456 2.79 -12.55 -24.68
N GLY A 457 2.81 -12.30 -23.36
CA GLY A 457 2.08 -13.09 -22.39
C GLY A 457 0.87 -12.38 -21.81
N GLN A 458 0.47 -12.81 -20.63
CA GLN A 458 -0.77 -12.39 -19.96
C GLN A 458 -0.55 -11.72 -18.61
N VAL A 459 0.70 -11.42 -18.21
CA VAL A 459 1.03 -10.74 -16.94
C VAL A 459 1.19 -9.24 -17.16
N PRO A 460 0.26 -8.39 -16.68
CA PRO A 460 0.44 -6.94 -16.75
C PRO A 460 1.67 -6.47 -15.97
N MET A 461 2.37 -5.47 -16.51
CA MET A 461 3.26 -4.63 -15.69
C MET A 461 2.43 -3.99 -14.56
N GLY A 462 2.95 -3.95 -13.34
CA GLY A 462 2.24 -3.50 -12.14
C GLY A 462 1.27 -4.53 -11.54
N ALA A 463 1.12 -5.72 -12.13
CA ALA A 463 0.29 -6.76 -11.53
C ALA A 463 0.80 -7.17 -10.14
N TYR A 464 -0.14 -7.41 -9.23
CA TYR A 464 0.13 -7.78 -7.85
C TYR A 464 -0.07 -9.28 -7.64
N PHE A 465 0.94 -9.95 -7.08
CA PHE A 465 0.95 -11.38 -6.79
C PHE A 465 1.28 -11.63 -5.33
N ALA A 466 0.66 -12.62 -4.72
CA ALA A 466 0.94 -13.01 -3.34
C ALA A 466 0.73 -14.51 -3.16
N ILE A 467 1.29 -15.06 -2.07
CA ILE A 467 1.00 -16.44 -1.66
C ILE A 467 -0.33 -16.43 -0.89
N PRO A 468 -1.34 -17.24 -1.28
CA PRO A 468 -2.58 -17.33 -0.53
C PRO A 468 -2.37 -17.74 0.95
N PRO A 469 -3.19 -17.24 1.90
CA PRO A 469 -3.11 -17.61 3.32
C PRO A 469 -3.18 -19.10 3.59
N SER A 470 -3.91 -19.82 2.73
CA SER A 470 -4.16 -21.26 2.85
C SER A 470 -2.94 -22.12 2.52
N VAL A 471 -1.87 -21.53 1.95
CA VAL A 471 -0.62 -22.24 1.74
C VAL A 471 0.16 -22.27 3.05
N ASP A 472 0.38 -23.46 3.60
CA ASP A 472 1.29 -23.63 4.73
C ASP A 472 2.76 -23.54 4.24
N ILE A 473 3.36 -22.37 4.43
CA ILE A 473 4.76 -22.13 4.03
C ILE A 473 5.78 -22.85 4.93
N THR A 474 5.37 -23.32 6.12
CA THR A 474 6.26 -24.04 7.04
C THR A 474 6.48 -25.49 6.57
N ALA A 475 5.48 -26.07 5.90
CA ALA A 475 5.52 -27.40 5.32
C ALA A 475 6.26 -27.49 3.97
N LEU A 476 6.70 -26.38 3.38
CA LEU A 476 7.34 -26.35 2.06
C LEU A 476 8.82 -26.78 2.04
N GLY A 477 9.43 -27.05 3.20
CA GLY A 477 10.85 -27.46 3.27
C GLY A 477 11.86 -26.38 2.88
N LEU A 478 11.47 -25.10 2.97
CA LEU A 478 12.32 -23.96 2.64
C LEU A 478 13.47 -23.79 3.64
N THR A 479 14.58 -23.17 3.21
CA THR A 479 15.56 -22.57 4.12
C THR A 479 14.90 -21.52 5.04
N ALA A 480 15.63 -21.08 6.06
CA ALA A 480 15.21 -19.94 6.87
C ALA A 480 15.01 -18.67 6.01
N GLU A 481 15.92 -18.42 5.05
CA GLU A 481 15.85 -17.26 4.15
C GLU A 481 14.72 -17.38 3.13
N GLY A 482 14.50 -18.56 2.55
CA GLY A 482 13.36 -18.84 1.69
C GLY A 482 12.04 -18.70 2.44
N ARG A 483 11.96 -19.15 3.70
CA ARG A 483 10.77 -18.95 4.55
C ARG A 483 10.54 -17.47 4.89
N MET A 484 11.61 -16.72 5.15
CA MET A 484 11.55 -15.27 5.38
C MET A 484 10.93 -14.54 4.18
N VAL A 485 11.34 -14.88 2.95
CA VAL A 485 10.76 -14.32 1.73
C VAL A 485 9.33 -14.84 1.48
N ALA A 486 9.05 -16.12 1.69
CA ALA A 486 7.71 -16.68 1.55
C ALA A 486 6.70 -16.03 2.52
N GLN A 487 7.12 -15.74 3.76
CA GLN A 487 6.31 -15.01 4.73
C GLN A 487 6.04 -13.58 4.24
N ALA A 488 7.06 -12.87 3.75
CA ALA A 488 6.86 -11.54 3.17
C ALA A 488 5.89 -11.56 1.98
N LEU A 489 5.94 -12.59 1.13
CA LEU A 489 5.01 -12.77 0.02
C LEU A 489 3.57 -13.15 0.44
N GLN A 490 3.38 -13.71 1.64
CA GLN A 490 2.05 -13.89 2.24
C GLN A 490 1.54 -12.61 2.89
N ASP A 491 2.42 -11.83 3.54
CA ASP A 491 2.05 -10.67 4.35
C ASP A 491 1.95 -9.36 3.56
N TYR A 492 2.70 -9.28 2.47
CA TYR A 492 2.89 -8.06 1.70
C TYR A 492 2.80 -8.28 0.18
N GLY A 493 3.03 -9.51 -0.32
CA GLY A 493 2.97 -9.79 -1.75
C GLY A 493 4.11 -9.17 -2.58
N ALA A 494 3.94 -9.09 -3.89
CA ALA A 494 4.92 -8.59 -4.84
C ALA A 494 4.28 -7.92 -6.06
N TYR A 495 4.94 -6.89 -6.58
CA TYR A 495 4.54 -6.15 -7.78
C TYR A 495 5.47 -6.44 -8.94
N VAL A 496 4.90 -6.65 -10.13
CA VAL A 496 5.68 -6.75 -11.37
C VAL A 496 6.19 -5.37 -11.76
N THR A 497 7.50 -5.13 -11.71
CA THR A 497 8.09 -3.80 -11.92
C THR A 497 8.92 -3.64 -13.18
N ASP A 498 9.46 -4.74 -13.73
CA ASP A 498 10.40 -4.76 -14.84
C ASP A 498 10.26 -5.99 -15.73
N ALA A 499 10.92 -5.96 -16.87
CA ALA A 499 11.04 -7.07 -17.80
C ALA A 499 12.44 -7.72 -17.76
N THR A 500 12.47 -9.05 -17.82
CA THR A 500 13.70 -9.86 -17.89
C THR A 500 13.81 -10.62 -19.23
N GLY A 501 14.86 -11.44 -19.34
CA GLY A 501 15.03 -12.47 -20.36
C GLY A 501 15.31 -13.83 -19.70
N GLY A 502 14.48 -14.83 -19.95
CA GLY A 502 14.61 -16.23 -19.50
C GLY A 502 14.30 -16.51 -18.02
N CYS A 503 13.78 -15.55 -17.25
CA CYS A 503 13.54 -15.75 -15.82
C CYS A 503 12.43 -14.88 -15.22
N VAL A 504 11.89 -15.29 -14.07
CA VAL A 504 11.23 -14.39 -13.12
C VAL A 504 12.23 -14.03 -12.01
N ALA A 505 12.53 -12.75 -11.83
CA ALA A 505 13.60 -12.29 -10.97
C ALA A 505 13.09 -11.45 -9.79
N PHE A 506 13.50 -11.80 -8.57
CA PHE A 506 13.35 -10.97 -7.37
C PHE A 506 14.62 -10.16 -7.16
N TYR A 507 14.51 -8.90 -6.75
CA TYR A 507 15.68 -8.03 -6.58
C TYR A 507 16.16 -7.97 -5.13
N VAL A 508 17.46 -8.17 -4.96
CA VAL A 508 18.17 -8.09 -3.68
C VAL A 508 19.29 -7.06 -3.81
N GLU A 509 19.42 -6.18 -2.82
CA GLU A 509 20.47 -5.17 -2.76
C GLU A 509 21.87 -5.82 -2.86
N PRO A 510 22.80 -5.31 -3.69
CA PRO A 510 24.11 -5.93 -3.92
C PRO A 510 25.00 -6.12 -2.70
N THR A 511 24.73 -5.44 -1.59
CA THR A 511 25.49 -5.56 -0.34
C THR A 511 24.94 -6.64 0.59
N ALA A 512 23.81 -7.29 0.24
CA ALA A 512 23.25 -8.40 1.00
C ALA A 512 24.20 -9.62 1.02
N PRO A 513 24.15 -10.49 2.05
CA PRO A 513 25.01 -11.67 2.10
C PRO A 513 24.75 -12.63 0.93
N SER A 514 25.80 -13.10 0.26
CA SER A 514 25.67 -14.04 -0.86
C SER A 514 25.06 -15.40 -0.43
N SER A 515 25.23 -15.79 0.84
CA SER A 515 24.56 -16.97 1.43
C SER A 515 23.03 -16.85 1.39
N PHE A 516 22.50 -15.67 1.71
CA PHE A 516 21.05 -15.41 1.63
C PHE A 516 20.56 -15.60 0.19
N VAL A 517 21.28 -15.03 -0.78
CA VAL A 517 20.93 -15.09 -2.21
C VAL A 517 20.97 -16.53 -2.72
N ASN A 518 21.98 -17.32 -2.33
CA ASN A 518 22.11 -18.71 -2.75
C ASN A 518 20.95 -19.59 -2.22
N ASN A 519 20.60 -19.43 -0.94
CA ASN A 519 19.47 -20.11 -0.33
C ASN A 519 18.15 -19.69 -0.99
N LEU A 520 18.00 -18.39 -1.27
CA LEU A 520 16.80 -17.87 -1.92
C LEU A 520 16.66 -18.40 -3.36
N ARG A 521 17.73 -18.43 -4.17
CA ARG A 521 17.71 -19.00 -5.54
C ARG A 521 17.24 -20.46 -5.56
N ARG A 522 17.62 -21.24 -4.56
CA ARG A 522 17.19 -22.64 -4.42
C ARG A 522 15.69 -22.76 -4.15
N ASP A 523 15.15 -21.87 -3.33
CA ASP A 523 13.78 -21.98 -2.81
C ASP A 523 12.75 -21.24 -3.69
N LEU A 524 13.17 -20.20 -4.42
CA LEU A 524 12.30 -19.35 -5.23
C LEU A 524 11.43 -20.09 -6.27
N PRO A 525 11.89 -21.14 -6.98
CA PRO A 525 11.03 -21.88 -7.90
C PRO A 525 9.80 -22.47 -7.20
N LEU A 526 9.97 -23.02 -6.00
CA LEU A 526 8.85 -23.56 -5.21
C LEU A 526 7.97 -22.43 -4.69
N ILE A 527 8.56 -21.35 -4.16
CA ILE A 527 7.83 -20.17 -3.68
C ILE A 527 6.95 -19.58 -4.80
N ARG A 528 7.53 -19.32 -5.98
CA ARG A 528 6.83 -18.81 -7.16
C ARG A 528 5.64 -19.68 -7.55
N SER A 529 5.78 -21.01 -7.52
CA SER A 529 4.68 -21.94 -7.85
C SER A 529 3.44 -21.79 -6.94
N LYS A 530 3.61 -21.21 -5.74
CA LYS A 530 2.53 -20.98 -4.77
C LYS A 530 1.89 -19.61 -4.89
N MET A 531 2.44 -18.70 -5.69
CA MET A 531 1.91 -17.35 -5.85
C MET A 531 0.70 -17.35 -6.78
N ARG A 532 -0.24 -16.44 -6.52
CA ARG A 532 -1.43 -16.18 -7.34
C ARG A 532 -1.56 -14.69 -7.58
N ARG A 533 -2.12 -14.31 -8.73
CA ARG A 533 -2.50 -12.92 -8.96
C ARG A 533 -3.60 -12.53 -7.96
N VAL A 534 -3.46 -11.35 -7.37
CA VAL A 534 -4.48 -10.76 -6.51
C VAL A 534 -5.33 -9.82 -7.38
N THR A 535 -6.62 -10.14 -7.53
CA THR A 535 -7.46 -9.54 -8.59
C THR A 535 -8.18 -8.27 -8.17
N ASN A 536 -8.24 -7.98 -6.86
CA ASN A 536 -8.89 -6.80 -6.28
C ASN A 536 -7.89 -5.78 -5.72
N ASN A 537 -6.69 -5.72 -6.31
CA ASN A 537 -5.75 -4.63 -6.10
C ASN A 537 -6.09 -3.44 -7.00
N SER A 538 -6.17 -2.24 -6.44
CA SER A 538 -6.45 -1.02 -7.21
C SER A 538 -5.97 0.23 -6.46
N SER A 539 -6.02 1.40 -7.11
CA SER A 539 -5.70 2.67 -6.46
C SER A 539 -6.62 3.04 -5.31
N SER A 540 -7.88 2.54 -5.29
CA SER A 540 -8.81 2.74 -4.18
C SER A 540 -8.65 1.69 -3.07
N THR A 541 -8.14 0.51 -3.43
CA THR A 541 -7.85 -0.58 -2.49
C THR A 541 -6.42 -1.13 -2.67
N PRO A 542 -5.38 -0.32 -2.36
CA PRO A 542 -3.99 -0.75 -2.43
C PRO A 542 -3.73 -2.02 -1.63
N ASN A 543 -3.02 -2.96 -2.25
CA ASN A 543 -2.63 -4.26 -1.71
C ASN A 543 -3.85 -5.05 -1.20
N ALA A 544 -4.96 -4.96 -1.95
CA ALA A 544 -6.27 -5.53 -1.64
C ALA A 544 -7.00 -4.92 -0.41
N PRO A 545 -8.35 -4.98 -0.38
CA PRO A 545 -9.16 -4.43 0.71
C PRO A 545 -9.17 -5.30 1.98
N GLY A 546 -9.77 -4.75 3.03
CA GLY A 546 -10.00 -5.42 4.32
C GLY A 546 -8.96 -5.04 5.37
N GLU A 547 -9.13 -5.59 6.57
CA GLU A 547 -8.16 -5.49 7.67
C GLU A 547 -6.78 -5.96 7.19
N ARG A 548 -5.70 -5.32 7.65
CA ARG A 548 -4.35 -5.68 7.22
C ARG A 548 -3.92 -7.01 7.83
N ARG A 549 -3.28 -7.88 7.05
CA ARG A 549 -2.87 -9.22 7.52
C ARG A 549 -1.84 -9.15 8.65
N VAL A 550 -0.97 -8.15 8.59
CA VAL A 550 -0.02 -7.78 9.65
C VAL A 550 -0.15 -6.29 9.96
N PRO A 551 0.32 -5.81 11.13
CA PRO A 551 0.30 -4.39 11.43
C PRO A 551 1.04 -3.55 10.39
N MET A 552 0.56 -2.32 10.21
CA MET A 552 1.25 -1.31 9.39
C MET A 552 2.67 -1.08 9.91
N VAL A 553 3.64 -0.91 8.99
CA VAL A 553 5.01 -0.55 9.39
C VAL A 553 5.08 0.85 10.01
N PRO A 554 6.09 1.14 10.84
CA PRO A 554 6.17 2.42 11.51
C PRO A 554 6.18 3.64 10.59
N SER A 555 5.67 4.80 11.00
CA SER A 555 5.87 6.04 10.23
C SER A 555 7.36 6.35 10.07
N LEU A 556 7.72 7.13 9.05
CA LEU A 556 9.10 7.57 8.89
C LEU A 556 9.50 8.51 10.03
N ALA A 557 10.77 8.46 10.42
CA ALA A 557 11.33 9.45 11.34
C ALA A 557 11.24 10.83 10.69
N PRO A 558 10.89 11.90 11.41
CA PRO A 558 10.91 13.25 10.85
C PRO A 558 12.21 13.49 10.09
N SER A 559 12.13 14.19 8.95
CA SER A 559 13.32 14.61 8.22
C SER A 559 14.33 15.20 9.20
N PRO A 560 15.62 14.81 9.11
CA PRO A 560 16.69 15.39 9.91
C PRO A 560 16.72 16.91 9.86
#